data_AF-A0A8J8K147-F1
#
_entry.id   AF-A0A8J8K147-F1
#
_cell.length_a   1.000
_cell.length_b   1.000
_cell.length_c   1.000
_cell.angle_alpha   90.00
_cell.angle_beta   90.00
_cell.angle_gamma   90.00
#
_symmetry.space_group_name_H-M   'P 1'
#
loop_
_entity.id
_entity.type
_entity.pdbx_description
1 polymer ?
#
loop_
_entity_poly.entity_id
_entity_poly.type
_entity_poly.pdbx_seq_one_letter_code
_entity_poly.pdbx_strand_id
1 'polypeptide(L)'
;MKIYITIKELFSYLPILFFILIAGYHFYLVKNHHLSPWLGGGYGMFSTTDYGPSRFIKIFALKNNIIQEQIEIPEQLSQLSKQVRSLPDNKNIQKLAIEVENYLAFNQHTFPTIRVEIWVSHYDPETLKPSYQKLNTIDYKTTH
;
A
#
# COMPACT_ATOMS: atom_id res chain seq x y z
N MET A 1 -24.52 -6.71 -44.16
CA MET A 1 -24.32 -5.30 -43.76
C MET A 1 -22.89 -5.16 -43.24
N LYS A 2 -21.95 -4.65 -44.06
CA LYS A 2 -20.56 -4.46 -43.62
C LYS A 2 -20.49 -3.16 -42.84
N ILE A 3 -20.20 -3.23 -41.54
CA ILE A 3 -19.96 -2.06 -40.70
C ILE A 3 -18.56 -1.56 -41.07
N TYR A 4 -18.49 -0.52 -41.90
CA TYR A 4 -17.25 0.20 -42.17
C TYR A 4 -17.04 1.19 -41.04
N ILE A 5 -16.37 0.76 -39.96
CA ILE A 5 -15.93 1.67 -38.90
C ILE A 5 -14.87 2.58 -39.52
N THR A 6 -15.16 3.88 -39.64
CA THR A 6 -14.14 4.84 -40.09
C THR A 6 -13.09 5.01 -38.99
N ILE A 7 -11.83 5.25 -39.38
CA ILE A 7 -10.71 5.46 -38.42
C ILE A 7 -11.09 6.50 -37.35
N LYS A 8 -11.84 7.54 -37.72
CA LYS A 8 -12.34 8.58 -36.82
C LYS A 8 -13.31 8.06 -35.74
N GLU A 9 -14.17 7.11 -36.07
CA GLU A 9 -15.07 6.46 -35.13
C GLU A 9 -14.30 5.54 -34.18
N LEU A 10 -13.31 4.81 -34.68
CA LEU A 10 -12.43 3.96 -33.86
C LEU A 10 -11.66 4.79 -32.80
N PHE A 11 -11.11 5.94 -33.19
CA PHE A 11 -10.45 6.87 -32.26
C PHE A 11 -11.41 7.51 -31.26
N SER A 12 -12.70 7.58 -31.56
CA SER A 12 -13.70 8.12 -30.62
C SER A 12 -14.00 7.17 -29.46
N TYR A 13 -13.83 5.85 -29.66
CA TYR A 13 -13.98 4.84 -28.60
C TYR A 13 -12.71 4.58 -27.80
N LEU A 14 -11.56 5.07 -28.26
CA LEU A 14 -10.27 4.86 -27.61
C LEU A 14 -10.24 5.34 -26.15
N PRO A 15 -10.79 6.53 -25.78
CA PRO A 15 -10.89 6.93 -24.37
C PRO A 15 -11.71 5.97 -23.51
N ILE A 16 -12.81 5.43 -24.06
CA ILE A 16 -13.68 4.47 -23.37
C ILE A 16 -12.92 3.16 -23.13
N LEU A 17 -12.22 2.66 -24.14
CA LEU A 17 -11.40 1.47 -24.03
C LEU A 17 -10.31 1.65 -22.96
N PHE A 18 -9.58 2.77 -22.98
CA PHE A 18 -8.57 3.07 -21.96
C PHE A 18 -9.17 3.16 -20.56
N PHE A 19 -10.33 3.79 -20.42
CA PHE A 19 -11.02 3.85 -19.13
C PHE A 19 -11.37 2.47 -18.60
N ILE A 20 -11.93 1.59 -19.43
CA ILE A 20 -12.26 0.21 -19.05
C ILE A 20 -11.00 -0.57 -18.64
N LEU A 21 -9.90 -0.43 -19.39
CA LEU A 21 -8.64 -1.06 -19.07
C LEU A 21 -8.06 -0.56 -17.73
N ILE A 22 -8.04 0.74 -17.50
CA ILE A 22 -7.54 1.35 -16.26
C ILE A 22 -8.41 0.93 -15.07
N ALA A 23 -9.74 1.01 -15.20
CA ALA A 23 -10.66 0.62 -14.14
C ALA A 23 -10.56 -0.88 -13.81
N GLY A 24 -10.45 -1.73 -14.84
CA GLY A 24 -10.26 -3.17 -14.67
C GLY A 24 -8.93 -3.51 -13.99
N TYR A 25 -7.84 -2.86 -14.39
CA TYR A 25 -6.53 -3.05 -13.76
C TYR A 25 -6.50 -2.54 -12.31
N HIS A 26 -7.11 -1.37 -12.05
CA HIS A 26 -7.27 -0.84 -10.69
C HIS A 26 -8.06 -1.82 -9.81
N PHE A 27 -9.19 -2.34 -10.30
CA PHE A 27 -9.98 -3.33 -9.58
C PHE A 27 -9.18 -4.60 -9.27
N TYR A 28 -8.42 -5.10 -10.24
CA TYR A 28 -7.52 -6.23 -10.04
C TYR A 28 -6.48 -5.95 -8.93
N LEU A 29 -5.87 -4.76 -8.92
CA LEU A 29 -4.89 -4.39 -7.90
C LEU A 29 -5.50 -4.21 -6.51
N VAL A 30 -6.70 -3.63 -6.41
CA VAL A 30 -7.42 -3.50 -5.13
C VAL A 30 -7.72 -4.87 -4.56
N LYS A 31 -8.15 -5.83 -5.39
CA LYS A 31 -8.52 -7.18 -4.95
C LYS A 31 -7.33 -8.08 -4.62
N ASN A 32 -6.25 -8.01 -5.39
CA ASN A 32 -5.14 -8.98 -5.29
C ASN A 32 -3.89 -8.42 -4.58
N HIS A 33 -3.71 -7.10 -4.57
CA HIS A 33 -2.51 -6.44 -4.06
C HIS A 33 -2.80 -5.40 -2.98
N HIS A 34 -4.04 -5.37 -2.47
CA HIS A 34 -4.49 -4.43 -1.44
C HIS A 34 -4.23 -2.97 -1.79
N LEU A 35 -4.21 -2.61 -3.09
CA LEU A 35 -4.14 -1.20 -3.49
C LEU A 35 -5.28 -0.44 -2.82
N SER A 36 -5.01 0.76 -2.30
CA SER A 36 -6.08 1.60 -1.77
C SER A 36 -7.11 1.87 -2.87
N PRO A 37 -8.42 1.66 -2.62
CA PRO A 37 -9.44 2.01 -3.58
C PRO A 37 -9.41 3.51 -3.92
N TRP A 38 -10.08 3.91 -5.01
CA TRP A 38 -10.26 5.32 -5.28
C TRP A 38 -11.09 5.95 -4.17
N LEU A 39 -10.62 7.06 -3.62
CA LEU A 39 -11.45 7.92 -2.78
C LEU A 39 -12.63 8.38 -3.63
N GLY A 40 -13.84 8.03 -3.21
CA GLY A 40 -15.06 8.50 -3.86
C GLY A 40 -15.06 10.03 -3.90
N GLY A 41 -15.05 10.60 -5.10
CA GLY A 41 -14.98 12.05 -5.35
C GLY A 41 -16.30 12.78 -5.07
N GLY A 42 -16.79 12.74 -3.83
CA GLY A 42 -17.86 13.65 -3.38
C GLY A 42 -19.30 13.28 -3.71
N TYR A 43 -19.59 12.16 -4.38
CA TYR A 43 -20.96 11.65 -4.53
C TYR A 43 -21.38 10.78 -3.33
N GLY A 44 -21.37 11.39 -2.14
CA GLY A 44 -22.25 11.12 -0.99
C GLY A 44 -22.28 9.75 -0.29
N MET A 45 -21.99 8.60 -0.92
CA MET A 45 -22.35 7.28 -0.35
C MET A 45 -21.39 6.11 -0.61
N PHE A 46 -20.20 6.32 -1.21
CA PHE A 46 -19.22 5.23 -1.46
C PHE A 46 -17.77 5.62 -1.18
N SER A 47 -17.53 6.55 -0.25
CA SER A 47 -16.16 6.87 0.19
C SER A 47 -15.71 5.82 1.20
N THR A 48 -15.03 4.77 0.71
CA THR A 48 -14.24 3.91 1.59
C THR A 48 -13.35 4.74 2.51
N THR A 49 -13.30 4.39 3.79
CA THR A 49 -12.34 4.96 4.74
C THR A 49 -10.96 4.34 4.58
N ASP A 50 -10.79 3.35 3.71
CA ASP A 50 -9.51 2.72 3.40
C ASP A 50 -8.78 3.53 2.30
N TYR A 51 -7.84 4.37 2.72
CA TYR A 51 -6.96 5.16 1.86
C TYR A 51 -5.58 5.28 2.53
N GLY A 52 -4.55 5.69 1.79
CA GLY A 52 -3.16 5.65 2.28
C GLY A 52 -2.97 6.17 3.73
N PRO A 53 -3.47 7.35 4.10
CA PRO A 53 -3.45 7.88 5.47
C PRO A 53 -4.18 7.08 6.56
N SER A 54 -5.23 6.30 6.26
CA SER A 54 -5.93 5.45 7.25
C SER A 54 -5.25 4.09 7.47
N ARG A 55 -4.21 3.83 6.67
CA ARG A 55 -3.26 2.74 6.88
C ARG A 55 -2.03 3.26 7.61
N PHE A 56 -1.44 2.43 8.45
CA PHE A 56 -0.21 2.75 9.16
C PHE A 56 0.77 1.59 9.09
N ILE A 57 2.05 1.94 9.16
CA ILE A 57 3.16 1.00 9.10
C ILE A 57 3.75 0.90 10.51
N LYS A 58 3.97 -0.31 10.97
CA LYS A 58 4.75 -0.58 12.18
C LYS A 58 6.00 -1.34 11.78
N ILE A 59 7.15 -0.89 12.28
CA ILE A 59 8.44 -1.51 12.01
C ILE A 59 9.00 -1.99 13.34
N PHE A 60 9.40 -3.26 13.39
CA PHE A 60 9.95 -3.87 14.59
C PHE A 60 11.33 -4.46 14.29
N ALA A 61 12.29 -4.12 15.14
CA ALA A 61 13.56 -4.83 15.23
C ALA A 61 13.37 -6.12 16.01
N LEU A 62 13.75 -7.25 15.43
CA LEU A 62 13.66 -8.57 16.02
C LEU A 62 15.05 -9.14 16.28
N LYS A 63 15.22 -9.82 17.41
CA LYS A 63 16.36 -10.69 17.70
C LYS A 63 15.82 -12.03 18.18
N ASN A 64 16.21 -13.14 17.53
CA ASN A 64 15.68 -14.47 17.81
C ASN A 64 14.13 -14.53 17.81
N ASN A 65 13.50 -13.82 16.86
CA ASN A 65 12.03 -13.69 16.75
C ASN A 65 11.34 -12.97 17.93
N ILE A 66 12.09 -12.30 18.80
CA ILE A 66 11.58 -11.47 19.91
C ILE A 66 11.71 -10.00 19.52
N ILE A 67 10.62 -9.24 19.64
CA ILE A 67 10.60 -7.79 19.42
C ILE A 67 11.52 -7.14 20.45
N GLN A 68 12.56 -6.48 19.97
CA GLN A 68 13.49 -5.71 20.80
C GLN A 68 13.03 -4.26 20.89
N GLU A 69 12.70 -3.68 19.74
CA GLU A 69 12.39 -2.26 19.61
C GLU A 69 11.39 -2.04 18.48
N GLN A 70 10.55 -1.02 18.63
CA GLN A 70 9.74 -0.49 17.54
C GLN A 70 10.50 0.68 16.91
N ILE A 71 10.79 0.60 15.62
CA ILE A 71 11.52 1.62 14.87
C ILE A 71 10.52 2.63 14.32
N GLU A 72 10.73 3.90 14.64
CA GLU A 72 10.01 5.00 13.99
C GLU A 72 10.52 5.18 12.55
N ILE A 73 9.62 5.49 11.62
CA ILE A 73 9.98 5.67 10.21
C ILE A 73 10.70 7.01 10.09
N PRO A 74 11.96 7.03 9.64
CA PRO A 74 12.70 8.26 9.46
C PRO A 74 12.02 9.18 8.44
N GLU A 75 12.13 10.50 8.64
CA GLU A 75 11.49 11.49 7.76
C GLU A 75 11.94 11.34 6.30
N GLN A 76 13.21 10.97 6.07
CA GLN A 76 13.79 10.72 4.76
C GLN A 76 13.05 9.60 4.00
N LEU A 77 12.44 8.65 4.72
CA LEU A 77 11.65 7.55 4.17
C LEU A 77 10.15 7.86 4.09
N SER A 78 9.72 9.09 4.41
CA SER A 78 8.30 9.49 4.41
C SER A 78 7.63 9.26 3.06
N GLN A 79 8.30 9.59 1.95
CA GLN A 79 7.74 9.36 0.61
C GLN A 79 7.56 7.87 0.31
N LEU A 80 8.55 7.04 0.64
CA LEU A 80 8.47 5.60 0.48
C LEU A 80 7.37 4.99 1.37
N SER A 81 7.24 5.47 2.61
CA SER A 81 6.17 5.05 3.52
C SER A 81 4.78 5.35 2.96
N LYS A 82 4.59 6.48 2.27
CA LYS A 82 3.31 6.84 1.62
C LYS A 82 3.00 5.90 0.46
N GLN A 83 4.01 5.53 -0.33
CA GLN A 83 3.85 4.57 -1.43
C GLN A 83 3.49 3.18 -0.90
N VAL A 84 4.20 2.69 0.12
CA VAL A 84 3.94 1.38 0.74
C VAL A 84 2.55 1.34 1.37
N ARG A 85 2.11 2.39 2.05
CA ARG A 85 0.72 2.46 2.57
C ARG A 85 -0.32 2.36 1.46
N SER A 86 -0.07 3.01 0.33
CA SER A 86 -1.00 3.04 -0.80
C SER A 86 -1.06 1.69 -1.53
N LEU A 87 0.09 1.04 -1.72
CA LEU A 87 0.23 -0.28 -2.36
C LEU A 87 1.17 -1.18 -1.52
N PRO A 88 0.63 -1.88 -0.52
CA PRO A 88 1.40 -2.71 0.42
C PRO A 88 1.70 -4.09 -0.16
N ASP A 89 2.28 -4.10 -1.36
CA ASP A 89 2.79 -5.32 -1.98
C ASP A 89 4.11 -5.74 -1.32
N ASN A 90 4.48 -7.01 -1.53
CA ASN A 90 5.67 -7.55 -0.89
C ASN A 90 6.97 -6.86 -1.37
N LYS A 91 7.01 -6.40 -2.61
CA LYS A 91 8.20 -5.75 -3.20
C LYS A 91 8.44 -4.38 -2.59
N ASN A 92 7.39 -3.59 -2.42
CA ASN A 92 7.39 -2.26 -1.82
C ASN A 92 7.72 -2.34 -0.33
N ILE A 93 7.11 -3.30 0.39
CA ILE A 93 7.41 -3.54 1.80
C ILE A 93 8.88 -3.96 1.98
N GLN A 94 9.37 -4.88 1.14
CA GLN A 94 10.78 -5.29 1.17
C GLN A 94 11.73 -4.13 0.85
N LYS A 95 11.39 -3.29 -0.13
CA LYS A 95 12.16 -2.07 -0.44
C LYS A 95 12.23 -1.14 0.77
N LEU A 96 11.11 -0.95 1.49
CA LEU A 96 11.11 -0.17 2.73
C LEU A 96 11.99 -0.81 3.82
N ALA A 97 11.95 -2.13 3.98
CA ALA A 97 12.79 -2.83 4.96
C ALA A 97 14.29 -2.63 4.68
N ILE A 98 14.70 -2.71 3.41
CA ILE A 98 16.09 -2.46 2.98
C ILE A 98 16.52 -1.02 3.29
N GLU A 99 15.68 -0.03 2.95
CA GLU A 99 16.01 1.37 3.23
C GLU A 99 16.07 1.68 4.74
N VAL A 100 15.26 0.99 5.54
CA VAL A 100 15.32 1.06 7.00
C VAL A 100 16.60 0.41 7.52
N GLU A 101 17.00 -0.75 7.02
CA GLU A 101 18.29 -1.37 7.35
C GLU A 101 19.44 -0.42 7.06
N ASN A 102 19.49 0.17 5.86
CA ASN A 102 20.51 1.14 5.47
C ASN A 102 20.57 2.35 6.43
N TYR A 103 19.39 2.87 6.81
CA TYR A 103 19.28 3.96 7.77
C TYR A 103 19.80 3.56 9.16
N LEU A 104 19.45 2.37 9.65
CA LEU A 104 19.91 1.89 10.96
C LEU A 104 21.42 1.63 10.97
N ALA A 105 21.95 1.02 9.91
CA ALA A 105 23.37 0.76 9.74
C ALA A 105 24.19 2.06 9.76
N PHE A 106 23.70 3.11 9.09
CA PHE A 106 24.33 4.44 9.13
C PHE A 106 24.38 5.02 10.56
N ASN A 107 23.36 4.75 11.37
CA ASN A 107 23.27 5.18 12.77
C ASN A 107 23.87 4.17 13.76
N GLN A 108 24.67 3.20 13.30
CA GLN A 108 25.35 2.18 14.12
C GLN A 108 24.39 1.23 14.87
N HIS A 109 23.15 1.09 14.43
CA HIS A 109 22.20 0.11 14.94
C HIS A 109 22.09 -1.06 13.97
N THR A 110 22.25 -2.28 14.47
CA THR A 110 22.08 -3.50 13.66
C THR A 110 21.19 -4.50 14.39
N PHE A 111 20.27 -5.09 13.63
CA PHE A 111 19.35 -6.11 14.12
C PHE A 111 19.27 -7.22 13.09
N PRO A 112 19.18 -8.50 13.48
CA PRO A 112 19.22 -9.62 12.54
C PRO A 112 17.95 -9.73 11.67
N THR A 113 16.84 -9.12 12.10
CA THR A 113 15.58 -9.18 11.37
C THR A 113 14.77 -7.91 11.60
N ILE A 114 14.22 -7.36 10.52
CA ILE A 114 13.30 -6.23 10.52
C ILE A 114 11.93 -6.75 10.09
N ARG A 115 10.94 -6.67 10.98
CA ARG A 115 9.54 -6.97 10.65
C ARG A 115 8.83 -5.68 10.29
N VAL A 116 8.25 -5.65 9.10
CA VAL A 116 7.40 -4.56 8.64
C VAL A 116 5.97 -5.06 8.58
N GLU A 117 5.09 -4.43 9.36
CA GLU A 117 3.66 -4.72 9.37
C GLU A 117 2.88 -3.53 8.82
N ILE A 118 1.91 -3.83 7.94
CA ILE A 118 0.96 -2.85 7.42
C ILE A 118 -0.40 -3.13 8.05
N TRP A 119 -0.99 -2.09 8.62
CA TRP A 119 -2.27 -2.15 9.29
C TRP A 119 -3.26 -1.20 8.63
N VAL A 120 -4.53 -1.58 8.61
CA VAL A 120 -5.64 -0.77 8.13
C VAL A 120 -6.61 -0.50 9.28
N SER A 121 -7.13 0.72 9.33
CA SER A 121 -8.17 1.10 10.27
C SER A 121 -9.54 0.86 9.65
N HIS A 122 -10.37 0.07 10.32
CA HIS A 122 -11.77 -0.11 9.99
C HIS A 122 -12.63 0.59 11.04
N TYR A 123 -13.77 1.13 10.63
CA TYR A 123 -14.70 1.80 11.54
C TYR A 123 -16.01 1.03 11.53
N ASP A 124 -16.48 0.69 12.72
CA ASP A 124 -17.80 0.12 12.88
C ASP A 124 -18.86 1.12 12.36
N PRO A 125 -19.79 0.71 11.49
CA PRO A 125 -20.70 1.64 10.81
C PRO A 125 -21.74 2.27 11.75
N GLU A 126 -22.05 1.64 12.89
CA GLU A 126 -23.06 2.13 13.83
C GLU A 126 -22.43 2.95 14.96
N THR A 127 -21.31 2.47 15.49
CA THR A 127 -20.65 3.03 16.68
C THR A 127 -19.45 3.91 16.36
N LEU A 128 -18.96 3.88 15.11
CA LEU A 128 -17.75 4.55 14.64
C LEU A 128 -16.50 4.17 15.45
N LYS A 129 -16.53 3.06 16.18
CA LYS A 129 -15.36 2.57 16.92
C LYS A 129 -14.31 2.07 15.94
N PRO A 130 -13.04 2.50 16.08
CA PRO A 130 -11.97 1.99 15.23
C PRO A 130 -11.60 0.57 15.65
N SER A 131 -11.37 -0.29 14.66
CA SER A 131 -10.67 -1.56 14.80
C SER A 131 -9.48 -1.58 13.84
N TYR A 132 -8.45 -2.36 14.18
CA TYR A 132 -7.22 -2.42 13.41
C TYR A 132 -6.99 -3.83 12.92
N GLN A 133 -6.83 -3.98 11.62
CA GLN A 133 -6.54 -5.25 10.99
C GLN A 133 -5.18 -5.21 10.33
N LYS A 134 -4.39 -6.26 10.53
CA LYS A 134 -3.13 -6.43 9.81
C LYS A 134 -3.42 -6.84 8.37
N LEU A 135 -2.94 -6.03 7.44
CA LEU A 135 -3.15 -6.17 6.00
C LEU A 135 -2.04 -7.01 5.35
N ASN A 136 -0.78 -6.77 5.75
CA ASN A 136 0.38 -7.50 5.26
C ASN A 136 1.52 -7.46 6.29
N THR A 137 2.41 -8.44 6.24
CA THR A 137 3.59 -8.53 7.10
C THR A 137 4.74 -9.18 6.35
N ILE A 138 5.95 -8.64 6.50
CA ILE A 138 7.18 -9.26 6.00
C ILE A 138 8.23 -9.22 7.09
N ASP A 139 8.88 -10.36 7.26
CA ASP A 139 10.08 -10.50 8.06
C ASP A 139 11.28 -10.49 7.12
N TYR A 140 11.99 -9.37 7.11
CA TYR A 140 13.20 -9.18 6.32
C TYR A 140 14.42 -9.56 7.16
N LYS A 141 15.17 -10.56 6.71
CA LYS A 141 16.47 -10.91 7.30
C LYS A 141 17.50 -9.92 6.78
N THR A 142 18.18 -9.24 7.69
CA THR A 142 19.24 -8.30 7.35
C THR A 142 20.43 -9.03 6.73
N THR A 143 21.16 -8.32 5.88
CA THR A 143 22.33 -8.85 5.18
C THR A 143 23.65 -8.64 5.91
N HIS A 144 23.61 -7.92 7.04
CA HIS A 144 24.76 -7.62 7.90
C HIS A 144 24.88 -8.57 9.10
#